data_AF-A0A960D969-F1
#
_entry.id   AF-A0A960D969-F1
#
_cell.length_a   1.000
_cell.length_b   1.000
_cell.length_c   1.000
_cell.angle_alpha   90.00
_cell.angle_beta   90.00
_cell.angle_gamma   90.00
#
_symmetry.space_group_name_H-M   'P 1'
#
loop_
_entity.id
_entity.type
_entity.pdbx_description
1 polymer ?
#
loop_
_entity_poly.entity_id
_entity_poly.type
_entity_poly.pdbx_seq_one_letter_code
_entity_poly.pdbx_strand_id
1 'polypeptide(L)' 'MRLVIAQCTVDYLGRLTAHLPSARRLLLIKADGSVSVHADDRAYKPLNWMSPPCWLTEVTDGPTPVWVVEN' A
#
# COMPACT_ATOMS: atom_id res chain seq x y z
N MET A 1 1.39 13.19 6.06
CA MET A 1 0.27 12.23 6.21
C MET A 1 -0.60 12.33 4.96
N ARG A 2 -0.88 11.20 4.27
CA ARG A 2 -1.81 11.12 3.13
C ARG A 2 -2.68 9.87 3.32
N LEU A 3 -4.00 10.04 3.21
CA LEU A 3 -4.99 8.95 3.24
C LEU A 3 -5.60 8.81 1.86
N VAL A 4 -5.66 7.58 1.36
CA VAL A 4 -6.09 7.32 -0.02
C VAL A 4 -7.05 6.15 -0.01
N ILE A 5 -8.23 6.34 -0.58
CA ILE A 5 -9.20 5.27 -0.80
C ILE A 5 -9.22 4.98 -2.29
N ALA A 6 -8.84 3.77 -2.68
CA ALA A 6 -8.73 3.39 -4.08
C ALA A 6 -9.13 1.92 -4.30
N GLN A 7 -9.69 1.64 -5.47
CA GLN A 7 -9.73 0.28 -6.00
C GLN A 7 -8.34 -0.03 -6.56
N CYS A 8 -7.65 -1.00 -5.98
CA CYS A 8 -6.27 -1.33 -6.37
C CYS A 8 -6.00 -2.83 -6.26
N THR A 9 -4.86 -3.27 -6.77
CA THR A 9 -4.18 -4.53 -6.40
C THR A 9 -2.93 -4.18 -5.60
N VAL A 10 -2.41 -5.10 -4.79
CA VAL A 10 -1.16 -4.88 -4.06
C VAL A 10 -0.29 -6.13 -4.16
N ASP A 11 0.94 -5.92 -4.60
CA ASP A 11 1.99 -6.93 -4.54
C ASP A 11 2.96 -6.55 -3.43
N TYR A 12 3.13 -7.45 -2.47
CA TYR A 12 4.07 -7.29 -1.37
C TYR A 12 5.21 -8.28 -1.53
N LEU A 13 6.44 -7.75 -1.61
CA LEU A 13 7.66 -8.53 -1.79
C LEU A 13 8.62 -8.24 -0.63
N GLY A 14 9.06 -9.29 0.06
CA GLY A 14 9.98 -9.18 1.19
C GLY A 14 10.31 -10.57 1.73
N ARG A 15 10.42 -10.72 3.06
CA ARG A 15 10.58 -12.04 3.71
C ARG A 15 9.45 -13.01 3.34
N LEU A 16 8.24 -12.48 3.16
CA LEU A 16 7.08 -13.19 2.63
C LEU A 16 6.64 -12.48 1.36
N THR A 17 6.07 -13.23 0.42
CA THR A 17 5.44 -12.72 -0.79
C THR A 17 3.93 -12.84 -0.67
N ALA A 18 3.19 -11.78 -0.98
CA ALA A 18 1.74 -11.80 -0.98
C ALA A 18 1.19 -10.98 -2.16
N HIS A 19 0.11 -11.47 -2.75
CA HIS A 19 -0.68 -10.75 -3.74
C HIS A 19 -2.08 -10.51 -3.18
N LEU A 20 -2.50 -9.25 -3.14
CA LEU A 20 -3.86 -8.87 -2.79
C LEU A 20 -4.64 -8.54 -4.07
N PRO A 21 -5.72 -9.29 -4.38
CA PRO A 21 -6.49 -9.12 -5.62
C PRO A 21 -7.23 -7.78 -5.66
N SER A 22 -7.85 -7.40 -6.78
CA SER A 22 -8.50 -6.09 -6.89
C SER A 22 -9.59 -5.89 -5.83
N ALA A 23 -9.45 -4.87 -4.98
CA ALA A 23 -10.45 -4.50 -3.97
C ALA A 23 -10.35 -3.01 -3.60
N ARG A 24 -11.41 -2.47 -3.00
CA ARG A 24 -11.42 -1.12 -2.44
C ARG A 24 -10.63 -1.13 -1.13
N ARG A 25 -9.58 -0.31 -1.06
CA ARG A 25 -8.65 -0.27 0.08
C ARG A 25 -8.45 1.13 0.60
N LEU A 26 -8.14 1.22 1.88
CA LEU A 26 -7.61 2.41 2.51
C LEU A 26 -6.09 2.26 2.65
N LEU A 27 -5.35 3.18 2.03
CA LEU A 27 -3.90 3.30 2.12
C LEU A 27 -3.56 4.47 3.06
N LEU A 28 -2.81 4.19 4.12
CA LEU A 28 -2.28 5.22 5.02
C LEU A 28 -0.79 5.39 4.74
N ILE A 29 -0.40 6.59 4.30
CA ILE A 29 0.99 7.00 4.13
C ILE A 29 1.32 7.97 5.26
N LYS A 30 2.15 7.51 6.19
CA LYS A 30 2.44 8.25 7.41
C LYS A 30 3.58 9.24 7.23
N ALA A 31 3.70 10.17 8.17
CA ALA A 31 4.73 11.21 8.12
C ALA A 31 6.16 10.66 8.29
N ASP A 32 6.31 9.49 8.92
CA ASP A 32 7.57 8.78 9.08
C ASP A 32 7.97 7.93 7.85
N GLY A 33 7.14 7.93 6.80
CA GLY A 33 7.33 7.10 5.61
C GLY A 33 6.67 5.73 5.69
N SER A 34 6.21 5.27 6.87
CA SER A 34 5.53 3.99 6.98
C SER A 34 4.21 3.96 6.19
N VAL A 35 3.93 2.82 5.57
CA VAL A 35 2.71 2.60 4.77
C VAL A 35 1.94 1.41 5.32
N SER A 36 0.60 1.53 5.36
CA SER A 36 -0.27 0.43 5.75
C SER A 36 -1.52 0.36 4.87
N VAL A 37 -1.91 -0.87 4.53
CA VAL A 37 -2.99 -1.20 3.58
C VAL A 37 -4.13 -1.88 4.34
N HIS A 38 -5.35 -1.35 4.24
CA HIS A 38 -6.53 -1.83 4.98
C HIS A 38 -7.67 -2.21 4.04
N ALA A 39 -8.56 -3.12 4.47
CA ALA A 39 -9.78 -3.52 3.78
C ALA A 39 -11.01 -3.46 4.71
N ASP A 40 -12.20 -3.47 4.10
CA ASP A 40 -13.50 -3.24 4.76
C ASP A 40 -14.08 -4.49 5.46
N ASP A 41 -13.60 -5.68 5.11
CA ASP A 41 -14.20 -6.96 5.52
C ASP A 41 -13.65 -7.53 6.85
N ARG A 42 -12.47 -7.09 7.29
CA ARG A 42 -11.74 -7.64 8.47
C ARG A 42 -10.91 -6.60 9.23
N ALA A 43 -11.57 -5.60 9.82
CA ALA A 43 -11.16 -4.88 11.04
C ALA A 43 -9.80 -4.13 11.08
N TYR A 44 -9.58 -3.39 12.17
CA TYR A 44 -8.54 -2.36 12.45
C TYR A 44 -7.08 -2.66 12.11
N LYS A 45 -6.72 -3.92 11.79
CA LYS A 45 -5.34 -4.30 11.48
C LYS A 45 -5.09 -4.17 9.98
N PRO A 46 -3.91 -3.67 9.57
CA PRO A 46 -3.56 -3.65 8.16
C PRO A 46 -3.38 -5.07 7.60
N LEU A 47 -3.77 -5.27 6.35
CA LEU A 47 -3.48 -6.48 5.57
C LEU A 47 -1.98 -6.61 5.27
N ASN A 48 -1.35 -5.50 4.90
CA ASN A 48 0.11 -5.37 4.74
C ASN A 48 0.57 -4.03 5.28
N TRP A 49 1.80 -3.99 5.79
CA TRP A 49 2.45 -2.76 6.23
C TRP A 49 3.96 -2.82 5.99
N MET A 50 4.56 -1.64 5.83
CA MET A 50 6.01 -1.44 5.86
C MET A 50 6.34 -0.46 6.98
N SER A 51 7.37 -0.80 7.76
CA SER A 51 7.88 0.04 8.84
C SER A 51 8.87 1.05 8.28
N PRO A 52 9.03 2.24 8.89
CA PRO A 52 9.95 3.24 8.37
C PRO A 52 11.42 2.79 8.54
N PRO A 53 12.36 3.36 7.76
CA PRO A 53 12.16 4.35 6.70
C PRO A 53 11.52 3.72 5.46
N CYS A 54 10.65 4.44 4.75
CA CYS A 54 10.25 4.05 3.41
C CYS A 54 10.15 5.25 2.48
N TRP A 55 10.38 5.02 1.18
CA TRP A 55 10.18 5.97 0.11
C TRP A 55 9.02 5.52 -0.76
N LEU A 56 8.14 6.46 -1.12
CA LEU A 56 7.04 6.23 -2.04
C LEU A 56 7.33 6.94 -3.35
N THR A 57 7.35 6.18 -4.43
CA THR A 57 7.49 6.69 -5.80
C THR A 57 6.22 6.39 -6.58
N GLU A 58 5.72 7.38 -7.31
CA GLU A 58 4.57 7.25 -8.20
C GLU A 58 5.06 7.16 -9.65
N VAL A 59 4.73 6.05 -10.32
CA VAL A 59 5.07 5.78 -11.73
C VAL A 59 3.79 5.92 -12.55
N THR A 60 3.79 6.83 -13.52
CA THR A 60 2.59 7.19 -14.31
C THR A 60 2.71 6.86 -15.79
N ASP A 61 3.78 6.19 -16.22
CA ASP A 61 4.06 5.90 -17.63
C ASP A 61 3.18 4.77 -18.19
N GLY A 62 2.48 4.04 -17.32
CA GLY A 62 1.58 2.94 -17.66
C GLY A 62 0.11 3.34 -17.75
N PRO A 63 -0.78 2.40 -18.14
CA PRO A 63 -2.22 2.65 -18.26
C PRO A 63 -2.90 2.95 -16.92
N THR A 64 -2.30 2.53 -15.80
CA THR A 64 -2.73 2.87 -14.45
C THR A 64 -1.51 3.30 -13.63
N PRO A 65 -1.64 4.31 -12.74
CA PRO A 65 -0.54 4.71 -11.88
C PRO A 65 -0.15 3.56 -10.94
N VAL A 66 1.15 3.38 -10.76
CA VAL A 66 1.72 2.38 -9.84
C VAL A 66 2.45 3.13 -8.74
N TRP A 67 2.12 2.83 -7.49
CA TRP A 67 2.85 3.35 -6.33
C TRP A 67 3.77 2.26 -5.81
N VAL A 68 5.07 2.56 -5.80
CA VAL A 68 6.11 1.67 -5.31
C VAL A 68 6.56 2.19 -3.94
N VAL A 69 6.61 1.30 -2.95
CA VAL A 69 7.08 1.60 -1.59
C VAL A 69 8.29 0.72 -1.30
N GLU A 70 9.42 1.35 -0.98
CA GLU A 70 10.70 0.68 -0.72
C GLU A 70 11.24 1.09 0.66
N ASN A 71 11.91 0.18 1.36
CA ASN A 71 12.63 0.39 2.63
C ASN A 71 14.10 0.02 2.42
#